data_AF-A0A7S3KG34-F1
#
_entry.id   AF-A0A7S3KG34-F1
#
_cell.length_a   1.000
_cell.length_b   1.000
_cell.length_c   1.000
_cell.angle_alpha   90.00
_cell.angle_beta   90.00
_cell.angle_gamma   90.00
#
_symmetry.space_group_name_H-M   'P 1'
#
loop_
_entity.id
_entity.type
_entity.pdbx_description
1 polymer ?
#
loop_
_entity_poly.entity_id
_entity_poly.type
_entity_poly.pdbx_seq_one_letter_code
_entity_poly.pdbx_strand_id
1 'polypeptide(L)'
;MLRKLPKIDKKVFTWTTLSEIVLAATFFCIASVMFLMSSRKTLYSHTMTLANSGGIILILVNAIRLLPINRYEIIGTIVVVCGIFALINDSESTKAEGSTNILLGDTFALISMPCYTLAFVFNSRAIQKLPSLVVFHCFSVVQLVLFTTYILIFSGIEMQVLFSRDPIGGLFGWSDPNWILLSTLIIAPICGVLGVGCYVFLLDFFPPHIVNGIFLLEPFVGQLIGTLLGQDGWPTVFTYIGALLVTIGLGFTIMGNAKTKDKEGVPKEILDIELSQSSLL
;
A
#
# COMPACT_ATOMS: atom_id res chain seq x y z
N MET A 1 -5.33 -6.86 -22.59
CA MET A 1 -4.47 -7.99 -22.99
C MET A 1 -4.29 -8.87 -21.76
N LEU A 2 -5.00 -10.00 -21.65
CA LEU A 2 -4.95 -10.85 -20.44
C LEU A 2 -3.66 -11.69 -20.46
N ARG A 3 -2.85 -11.60 -19.40
CA ARG A 3 -1.57 -12.31 -19.28
C ARG A 3 -1.82 -13.82 -19.06
N LYS A 4 -1.09 -14.70 -19.76
CA LYS A 4 -1.20 -16.16 -19.53
C LYS A 4 -0.58 -16.52 -18.18
N LEU A 5 -1.31 -17.27 -17.36
CA LEU A 5 -0.84 -17.74 -16.05
C LEU A 5 0.35 -18.71 -16.19
N PRO A 6 1.35 -18.66 -15.29
CA PRO A 6 2.49 -19.56 -15.30
C PRO A 6 2.07 -21.01 -14.99
N LYS A 7 2.63 -21.98 -15.71
CA LYS A 7 2.46 -23.41 -15.41
C LYS A 7 3.30 -23.78 -14.19
N ILE A 8 2.72 -24.50 -13.24
CA ILE A 8 3.41 -24.93 -12.01
C ILE A 8 4.39 -26.06 -12.35
N ASP A 9 5.70 -25.78 -12.37
CA ASP A 9 6.77 -26.77 -12.46
C ASP A 9 7.31 -27.11 -11.06
N LYS A 10 7.90 -28.28 -10.84
CA LYS A 10 8.40 -28.70 -9.51
C LYS A 10 9.59 -27.86 -8.99
N LYS A 11 10.15 -26.96 -9.81
CA LYS A 11 11.17 -25.96 -9.45
C LYS A 11 10.62 -24.57 -9.12
N VAL A 12 9.33 -24.49 -8.81
CA VAL A 12 8.56 -23.24 -8.61
C VAL A 12 9.03 -22.43 -7.38
N PHE A 13 9.52 -23.07 -6.31
CA PHE A 13 10.08 -22.38 -5.14
C PHE A 13 11.60 -22.24 -5.25
N THR A 14 12.06 -21.19 -5.91
CA THR A 14 13.47 -20.78 -5.89
C THR A 14 13.73 -19.83 -4.71
N TRP A 15 14.97 -19.79 -4.23
CA TRP A 15 15.40 -18.80 -3.21
C TRP A 15 15.12 -17.36 -3.62
N THR A 16 15.25 -17.05 -4.91
CA THR A 16 14.94 -15.73 -5.47
C THR A 16 13.46 -15.37 -5.34
N THR A 17 12.56 -16.34 -5.50
CA THR A 17 11.11 -16.11 -5.38
C THR A 17 10.71 -15.99 -3.91
N LEU A 18 11.32 -16.80 -3.05
CA LEU A 18 11.12 -16.70 -1.59
C LEU A 18 11.61 -15.35 -1.06
N SER A 19 12.78 -14.86 -1.50
CA SER A 19 13.29 -13.56 -1.09
C SER A 19 12.38 -12.41 -1.55
N GLU A 20 11.80 -12.49 -2.75
CA GLU A 20 10.83 -11.50 -3.21
C GLU A 20 9.58 -11.46 -2.34
N ILE A 21 9.03 -12.63 -1.95
CA ILE A 21 7.87 -12.70 -1.04
C ILE A 21 8.21 -12.13 0.33
N VAL A 22 9.38 -12.47 0.88
CA VAL A 22 9.82 -11.97 2.19
C VAL A 22 10.04 -10.47 2.17
N LEU A 23 10.69 -9.94 1.12
CA LEU A 23 10.86 -8.49 0.93
C LEU A 23 9.51 -7.79 0.79
N ALA A 24 8.59 -8.34 -0.02
CA ALA A 24 7.24 -7.80 -0.17
C ALA A 24 6.52 -7.71 1.18
N ALA A 25 6.52 -8.80 1.96
CA ALA A 25 5.89 -8.85 3.27
C ALA A 25 6.56 -7.90 4.28
N THR A 26 7.89 -7.76 4.21
CA THR A 26 8.65 -6.85 5.08
C THR A 26 8.29 -5.40 4.81
N PHE A 27 8.36 -4.97 3.55
CA PHE A 27 7.98 -3.61 3.18
C PHE A 27 6.51 -3.34 3.46
N PHE A 28 5.61 -4.30 3.23
CA PHE A 28 4.20 -4.14 3.57
C PHE A 28 4.00 -4.00 5.08
N CYS A 29 4.67 -4.81 5.90
CA CYS A 29 4.61 -4.71 7.36
C CYS A 29 5.08 -3.33 7.84
N ILE A 30 6.21 -2.83 7.34
CA ILE A 30 6.71 -1.48 7.66
C ILE A 30 5.68 -0.43 7.23
N ALA A 31 5.15 -0.54 6.02
CA ALA A 31 4.15 0.39 5.48
C ALA A 31 2.90 0.43 6.36
N SER A 32 2.36 -0.73 6.75
CA SER A 32 1.17 -0.82 7.59
C SER A 32 1.40 -0.30 9.01
N VAL A 33 2.57 -0.53 9.60
CA VAL A 33 2.93 0.06 10.91
C VAL A 33 3.00 1.58 10.80
N MET A 34 3.68 2.12 9.78
CA MET A 34 3.77 3.56 9.55
C MET A 34 2.40 4.17 9.26
N PHE A 35 1.57 3.50 8.46
CA PHE A 35 0.19 3.88 8.21
C PHE A 35 -0.64 3.93 9.50
N LEU A 36 -0.53 2.91 10.36
CA LEU A 36 -1.24 2.88 11.64
C LEU A 36 -0.78 4.04 12.55
N MET A 37 0.53 4.28 12.64
CA MET A 37 1.07 5.41 13.42
C MET A 37 0.61 6.76 12.86
N SER A 38 0.57 6.90 11.53
CA SER A 38 0.04 8.08 10.85
C SER A 38 -1.43 8.31 11.20
N SER A 39 -2.28 7.29 11.02
CA SER A 39 -3.72 7.38 11.28
C SER A 39 -4.06 7.73 12.74
N ARG A 40 -3.14 7.49 13.69
CA ARG A 40 -3.30 7.88 15.10
C ARG A 40 -2.95 9.34 15.38
N LYS A 41 -2.23 10.01 14.47
CA LYS A 41 -1.64 11.34 14.68
C LYS A 41 -2.15 12.39 13.70
N THR A 42 -2.63 11.99 12.52
CA THR A 42 -3.27 12.86 11.52
C THR A 42 -4.64 12.29 11.15
N LEU A 43 -5.34 12.96 10.23
CA LEU A 43 -6.65 12.54 9.73
C LEU A 43 -6.53 11.31 8.82
N TYR A 44 -7.56 10.48 8.80
CA TYR A 44 -7.52 9.28 7.97
C TYR A 44 -7.36 9.61 6.48
N SER A 45 -7.98 10.69 5.99
CA SER A 45 -7.79 11.19 4.61
C SER A 45 -6.34 11.55 4.29
N HIS A 46 -5.62 12.19 5.22
CA HIS A 46 -4.21 12.55 5.03
C HIS A 46 -3.37 11.30 4.91
N THR A 47 -3.52 10.38 5.87
CA THR A 47 -2.80 9.11 5.88
C THR A 47 -3.02 8.34 4.58
N MET A 48 -4.27 8.18 4.16
CA MET A 48 -4.63 7.43 2.94
C MET A 48 -4.10 8.08 1.68
N THR A 49 -4.30 9.40 1.52
CA THR A 49 -3.90 10.11 0.31
C THR A 49 -2.39 10.11 0.14
N LEU A 50 -1.65 10.36 1.22
CA LEU A 50 -0.18 10.38 1.19
C LEU A 50 0.40 8.97 1.00
N ALA A 51 -0.12 7.96 1.71
CA ALA A 51 0.34 6.58 1.58
C ALA A 51 0.12 6.02 0.17
N ASN A 52 -1.01 6.35 -0.46
CA ASN A 52 -1.38 5.87 -1.79
C ASN A 52 -0.79 6.69 -2.95
N SER A 53 0.01 7.73 -2.64
CA SER A 53 0.66 8.59 -3.65
C SER A 53 1.91 7.98 -4.31
N GLY A 54 2.09 6.65 -4.20
CA GLY A 54 3.29 5.92 -4.66
C GLY A 54 3.63 6.08 -6.15
N GLY A 55 2.67 6.49 -6.99
CA GLY A 55 2.91 6.83 -8.39
C GLY A 55 3.96 7.94 -8.58
N ILE A 56 4.07 8.88 -7.64
CA ILE A 56 5.10 9.94 -7.69
C ILE A 56 6.51 9.35 -7.56
N ILE A 57 6.68 8.33 -6.72
CA ILE A 57 7.99 7.71 -6.45
C ILE A 57 8.58 7.13 -7.73
N LEU A 58 7.75 6.47 -8.54
CA LEU A 58 8.19 5.90 -9.81
C LEU A 58 8.75 6.98 -10.75
N ILE A 59 8.16 8.16 -10.76
CA ILE A 59 8.61 9.29 -11.58
C ILE A 59 9.91 9.87 -11.02
N LEU A 60 10.01 10.00 -9.70
CA LEU A 60 11.26 10.43 -9.05
C LEU A 60 12.41 9.48 -9.35
N VAL A 61 12.16 8.16 -9.31
CA VAL A 61 13.15 7.14 -9.67
C VAL A 61 13.56 7.28 -11.14
N ASN A 62 12.61 7.45 -12.06
CA ASN A 62 12.90 7.66 -13.48
C ASN A 62 13.70 8.95 -13.72
N ALA A 63 13.41 10.02 -12.98
CA ALA A 63 14.14 11.29 -13.04
C ALA A 63 15.59 11.12 -12.58
N ILE A 64 15.81 10.44 -11.46
CA ILE A 64 17.15 10.15 -10.93
C ILE A 64 17.94 9.27 -11.92
N ARG A 65 17.28 8.32 -12.58
CA ARG A 65 17.87 7.43 -13.58
C ARG A 65 18.03 8.06 -14.97
N LEU A 66 17.63 9.32 -15.14
CA LEU A 66 17.66 10.03 -16.43
C LEU A 66 16.89 9.27 -17.54
N LEU A 67 15.86 8.53 -17.16
CA LEU A 67 14.96 7.85 -18.10
C LEU A 67 13.95 8.86 -18.68
N PRO A 68 13.44 8.62 -19.91
CA PRO A 68 12.49 9.53 -20.52
C PRO A 68 11.19 9.61 -19.72
N ILE A 69 10.84 10.81 -19.27
CA ILE A 69 9.61 11.09 -18.53
C ILE A 69 8.57 11.71 -19.48
N ASN A 70 7.35 11.20 -19.42
CA ASN A 70 6.26 11.74 -20.21
C ASN A 70 5.84 13.14 -19.73
N ARG A 71 5.40 14.01 -20.64
CA ARG A 71 4.81 15.30 -20.24
C ARG A 71 3.61 15.13 -19.29
N TYR A 72 2.81 14.08 -19.47
CA TYR A 72 1.69 13.78 -18.56
C TYR A 72 2.17 13.32 -17.17
N GLU A 73 3.33 12.67 -17.05
CA GLU A 73 3.93 12.33 -15.75
C GLU A 73 4.36 13.59 -14.99
N ILE A 74 4.98 14.54 -15.69
CA ILE A 74 5.39 15.83 -15.09
C ILE A 74 4.16 16.62 -14.64
N ILE A 75 3.17 16.80 -15.53
CA ILE A 75 1.93 17.53 -15.21
C ILE A 75 1.22 16.86 -14.03
N GLY A 76 1.05 15.54 -14.08
CA GLY A 76 0.44 14.78 -13.01
C GLY A 76 1.14 14.99 -11.67
N THR A 77 2.48 14.90 -11.66
CA THR A 77 3.29 15.12 -10.44
C THR A 77 3.07 16.51 -9.85
N ILE A 78 3.06 17.56 -10.69
CA ILE A 78 2.81 18.94 -10.23
C ILE A 78 1.41 19.04 -9.59
N VAL A 79 0.40 18.48 -10.24
CA VAL A 79 -0.98 18.49 -9.72
C VAL A 79 -1.08 17.75 -8.37
N VAL A 80 -0.39 16.61 -8.22
CA VAL A 80 -0.35 15.89 -6.94
C VAL A 80 0.32 16.71 -5.85
N VAL A 81 1.45 17.35 -6.14
CA VAL A 81 2.14 18.22 -5.17
C VAL A 81 1.22 19.35 -4.71
N CYS A 82 0.52 20.01 -5.63
CA CYS A 82 -0.49 21.02 -5.28
C CYS A 82 -1.61 20.45 -4.41
N GLY A 83 -2.10 19.25 -4.72
CA GLY A 83 -3.13 18.57 -3.92
C GLY A 83 -2.67 18.23 -2.49
N ILE A 84 -1.42 17.77 -2.34
CA ILE A 84 -0.79 17.53 -1.03
C ILE A 84 -0.69 18.84 -0.24
N PHE A 85 -0.27 19.93 -0.87
CA PHE A 85 -0.22 21.25 -0.21
C PHE A 85 -1.61 21.73 0.24
N ALA A 86 -2.66 21.47 -0.54
CA ALA A 86 -4.03 21.80 -0.16
C ALA A 86 -4.50 20.96 1.05
N LEU A 87 -4.16 19.67 1.09
CA LEU A 87 -4.45 18.79 2.24
C LEU A 87 -3.71 19.24 3.50
N ILE A 88 -2.40 19.45 3.44
CA ILE A 88 -1.60 19.82 4.62
C ILE A 88 -2.04 21.16 5.24
N ASN A 89 -2.54 22.09 4.43
CA ASN A 89 -3.01 23.40 4.89
C ASN A 89 -4.43 23.38 5.47
N ASP A 90 -5.07 22.21 5.58
CA ASP A 90 -6.36 22.08 6.22
C ASP A 90 -6.23 22.16 7.75
N SER A 91 -6.11 23.38 8.27
CA SER A 91 -5.90 23.65 9.70
C SER A 91 -7.15 23.47 10.57
N GLU A 92 -8.32 23.31 9.94
CA GLU A 92 -9.61 23.22 10.62
C GLU A 92 -10.05 21.78 10.86
N SER A 93 -9.52 20.83 10.08
CA SER A 93 -9.82 19.42 10.27
C SER A 93 -9.06 18.88 11.49
N THR A 94 -9.82 18.31 12.42
CA THR A 94 -9.32 17.81 13.69
C THR A 94 -9.80 16.39 13.91
N LYS A 95 -8.97 15.62 14.61
CA LYS A 95 -9.37 14.29 15.09
C LYS A 95 -10.37 14.44 16.22
N ALA A 96 -11.39 13.58 16.24
CA ALA A 96 -12.42 13.61 17.30
C ALA A 96 -11.85 13.13 18.65
N GLU A 97 -10.91 12.18 18.63
CA GLU A 97 -10.23 11.67 19.81
C GLU A 97 -8.70 11.64 19.63
N GLY A 98 -7.97 12.12 20.66
CA GLY A 98 -6.51 12.08 20.74
C GLY A 98 -5.79 13.38 20.37
N SER A 99 -4.47 13.41 20.60
CA SER A 99 -3.63 14.55 20.23
C SER A 99 -3.35 14.55 18.73
N THR A 100 -3.86 15.54 18.00
CA THR A 100 -3.54 15.71 16.58
C THR A 100 -2.14 16.31 16.44
N ASN A 101 -1.25 15.61 15.73
CA ASN A 101 0.05 16.12 15.28
C ASN A 101 0.18 15.81 13.78
N ILE A 102 -0.39 16.71 12.97
CA ILE A 102 -0.50 16.57 11.52
C ILE A 102 0.88 16.33 10.91
N LEU A 103 1.88 17.16 11.26
CA LEU A 103 3.23 17.04 10.70
C LEU A 103 3.86 15.65 10.93
N LEU A 104 3.79 15.15 12.17
CA LEU A 104 4.34 13.83 12.50
C LEU A 104 3.54 12.71 11.81
N GLY A 105 2.20 12.81 11.81
CA GLY A 105 1.34 11.84 11.16
C GLY A 105 1.57 11.78 9.64
N ASP A 106 1.66 12.92 8.98
CA ASP A 106 1.89 13.04 7.54
C ASP A 106 3.31 12.54 7.18
N THR A 107 4.30 12.76 8.06
CA THR A 107 5.65 12.18 7.90
C THR A 107 5.60 10.65 7.87
N PHE A 108 4.87 10.02 8.80
CA PHE A 108 4.70 8.56 8.78
C PHE A 108 3.96 8.09 7.52
N ALA A 109 2.96 8.83 7.04
CA ALA A 109 2.27 8.50 5.79
C ALA A 109 3.22 8.55 4.58
N LEU A 110 4.06 9.59 4.50
CA LEU A 110 5.08 9.74 3.46
C LEU A 110 6.13 8.63 3.49
N ILE A 111 6.48 8.10 4.66
CA ILE A 111 7.38 6.93 4.80
C ILE A 111 6.69 5.64 4.38
N SER A 112 5.39 5.49 4.64
CA SER A 112 4.63 4.30 4.22
C SER A 112 4.53 4.17 2.70
N MET A 113 4.47 5.30 1.98
CA MET A 113 4.32 5.38 0.53
C MET A 113 5.39 4.60 -0.28
N PRO A 114 6.71 4.79 -0.09
CA PRO A 114 7.73 3.97 -0.75
C PRO A 114 7.65 2.50 -0.36
N CYS A 115 7.32 2.21 0.90
CA CYS A 115 7.22 0.84 1.39
C CYS A 115 6.07 0.08 0.72
N TYR A 116 4.87 0.68 0.62
CA TYR A 116 3.77 0.08 -0.14
C TYR A 116 4.13 -0.12 -1.62
N THR A 117 4.75 0.87 -2.24
CA THR A 117 5.17 0.79 -3.64
C THR A 117 6.13 -0.38 -3.87
N LEU A 118 7.15 -0.52 -3.02
CA LEU A 118 8.11 -1.63 -3.09
C LEU A 118 7.44 -2.98 -2.83
N ALA A 119 6.53 -3.06 -1.85
CA ALA A 119 5.76 -4.27 -1.58
C ALA A 119 4.99 -4.75 -2.83
N PHE A 120 4.35 -3.83 -3.56
CA PHE A 120 3.65 -4.16 -4.80
C PHE A 120 4.61 -4.58 -5.93
N VAL A 121 5.77 -3.94 -6.05
CA VAL A 121 6.80 -4.32 -7.04
C VAL A 121 7.28 -5.74 -6.78
N PHE A 122 7.65 -6.08 -5.54
CA PHE A 122 8.14 -7.42 -5.20
C PHE A 122 7.04 -8.48 -5.32
N ASN A 123 5.80 -8.20 -4.91
CA ASN A 123 4.67 -9.11 -5.13
C ASN A 123 4.45 -9.38 -6.63
N SER A 124 4.49 -8.34 -7.47
CA SER A 124 4.37 -8.50 -8.93
C SER A 124 5.48 -9.34 -9.54
N ARG A 125 6.71 -9.29 -9.00
CA ARG A 125 7.81 -10.15 -9.43
C ARG A 125 7.59 -11.61 -9.04
N ALA A 126 7.10 -11.86 -7.82
CA ALA A 126 6.79 -13.19 -7.34
C ALA A 126 5.65 -13.84 -8.14
N ILE A 127 4.60 -13.08 -8.47
CA ILE A 127 3.43 -13.54 -9.23
C ILE A 127 3.78 -13.89 -10.68
N GLN A 128 4.84 -13.30 -11.23
CA GLN A 128 5.34 -13.70 -12.55
C GLN A 128 5.94 -15.11 -12.56
N LYS A 129 6.29 -15.64 -11.38
CA LYS A 129 6.95 -16.94 -11.19
C LYS A 129 6.01 -17.98 -10.56
N LEU A 130 5.05 -17.52 -9.76
CA LEU A 130 4.12 -18.35 -8.97
C LEU A 130 2.67 -17.96 -9.22
N PRO A 131 1.72 -18.88 -9.07
CA PRO A 131 0.31 -18.52 -9.01
C PRO A 131 0.05 -17.51 -7.89
N SER A 132 -0.75 -16.48 -8.17
CA SER A 132 -1.10 -15.40 -7.24
C SER A 132 -1.67 -15.89 -5.90
N LEU A 133 -2.47 -16.97 -5.91
CA LEU A 133 -2.99 -17.58 -4.67
C LEU A 133 -1.85 -18.10 -3.77
N VAL A 134 -0.81 -18.69 -4.36
CA VAL A 134 0.36 -19.19 -3.62
C VAL A 134 1.16 -18.02 -3.07
N VAL A 135 1.40 -16.99 -3.88
CA VAL A 135 2.07 -15.76 -3.43
C VAL A 135 1.31 -15.12 -2.28
N PHE A 136 0.00 -14.91 -2.43
CA PHE A 136 -0.86 -14.34 -1.40
C PHE A 136 -0.79 -15.12 -0.09
N HIS A 137 -0.86 -16.45 -0.14
CA HIS A 137 -0.80 -17.28 1.05
C HIS A 137 0.57 -17.19 1.75
N CYS A 138 1.67 -17.36 1.01
CA CYS A 138 3.02 -17.25 1.57
C CYS A 138 3.29 -15.85 2.14
N PHE A 139 2.91 -14.80 1.41
CA PHE A 139 2.98 -13.41 1.85
C PHE A 139 2.22 -13.17 3.15
N SER A 140 1.00 -13.70 3.27
CA SER A 140 0.16 -13.56 4.46
C SER A 140 0.77 -14.26 5.69
N VAL A 141 1.36 -15.45 5.50
CA VAL A 141 2.04 -16.18 6.58
C VAL A 141 3.27 -15.40 7.08
N VAL A 142 4.08 -14.87 6.15
CA VAL A 142 5.25 -14.06 6.53
C VAL A 142 4.81 -12.77 7.24
N GLN A 143 3.75 -12.10 6.77
CA GLN A 143 3.19 -10.93 7.46
C GLN A 143 2.75 -11.25 8.89
N LEU A 144 2.05 -12.36 9.11
CA LEU A 144 1.62 -12.76 10.45
C LEU A 144 2.82 -12.86 11.42
N VAL A 145 3.91 -13.49 10.96
CA VAL A 145 5.13 -13.62 11.76
C VAL A 145 5.77 -12.25 12.02
N LEU A 146 5.87 -11.39 11.00
CA LEU A 146 6.47 -10.07 11.13
C LEU A 146 5.67 -9.15 12.07
N PHE A 147 4.34 -9.10 11.95
CA PHE A 147 3.50 -8.31 12.85
C PHE A 147 3.55 -8.83 14.28
N THR A 148 3.53 -10.15 14.48
CA THR A 148 3.68 -10.74 15.81
C THR A 148 5.02 -10.37 16.42
N THR A 149 6.08 -10.42 15.63
CA THR A 149 7.44 -10.03 16.05
C THR A 149 7.52 -8.55 16.38
N TYR A 150 6.90 -7.68 15.57
CA TYR A 150 6.82 -6.24 15.85
C TYR A 150 6.11 -5.98 17.18
N ILE A 151 4.96 -6.60 17.41
CA ILE A 151 4.22 -6.46 18.67
C ILE A 151 5.10 -6.93 19.84
N LEU A 152 5.73 -8.10 19.73
CA LEU A 152 6.64 -8.63 20.76
C LEU A 152 7.76 -7.66 21.15
N ILE A 153 8.38 -7.01 20.17
CA ILE A 153 9.53 -6.13 20.42
C ILE A 153 9.08 -4.77 20.98
N PHE A 154 7.97 -4.22 20.50
CA PHE A 154 7.63 -2.81 20.73
C PHE A 154 6.44 -2.55 21.65
N SER A 155 5.56 -3.53 21.88
CA SER A 155 4.35 -3.31 22.68
C SER A 155 4.58 -3.44 24.19
N GLY A 156 5.67 -4.07 24.62
CA GLY A 156 5.92 -4.39 26.02
C GLY A 156 4.88 -5.34 26.65
N ILE A 157 4.04 -5.98 25.81
CA ILE A 157 3.03 -6.93 26.26
C ILE A 157 3.72 -8.16 26.84
N GLU A 158 3.28 -8.57 28.03
CA GLU A 158 3.78 -9.78 28.66
C GLU A 158 3.47 -11.01 27.78
N MET A 159 4.42 -11.94 27.68
CA MET A 159 4.28 -13.16 26.87
C MET A 159 3.01 -13.96 27.18
N GLN A 160 2.55 -13.94 28.43
CA GLN A 160 1.33 -14.62 28.87
C GLN A 160 0.08 -13.99 28.24
N VAL A 161 0.03 -12.67 28.14
CA VAL A 161 -1.07 -11.93 27.49
C VAL A 161 -0.98 -12.13 25.98
N LEU A 162 0.21 -12.13 25.40
CA LEU A 162 0.38 -12.31 23.96
C LEU A 162 -0.17 -13.65 23.47
N PHE A 163 0.12 -14.77 24.14
CA PHE A 163 -0.39 -16.08 23.72
C PHE A 163 -1.80 -16.40 24.25
N SER A 164 -2.58 -15.37 24.58
CA SER A 164 -3.96 -15.51 25.07
C SER A 164 -5.01 -15.13 24.00
N ARG A 165 -6.29 -15.32 24.36
CA ARG A 165 -7.44 -14.82 23.59
C ARG A 165 -7.88 -13.41 24.03
N ASP A 166 -7.04 -12.70 24.78
CA ASP A 166 -7.36 -11.32 25.17
C ASP A 166 -7.59 -10.45 23.93
N PRO A 167 -8.74 -9.75 23.81
CA PRO A 167 -9.09 -9.01 22.61
C PRO A 167 -8.22 -7.75 22.38
N ILE A 168 -7.43 -7.32 23.37
CA ILE A 168 -6.65 -6.09 23.32
C ILE A 168 -5.17 -6.39 22.99
N GLY A 169 -4.57 -7.38 23.65
CA GLY A 169 -3.14 -7.70 23.53
C GLY A 169 -2.83 -9.14 23.09
N GLY A 170 -3.84 -10.00 22.99
CA GLY A 170 -3.66 -11.41 22.62
C GLY A 170 -3.53 -11.63 21.11
N LEU A 171 -2.54 -12.43 20.71
CA LEU A 171 -2.36 -12.92 19.34
C LEU A 171 -3.60 -13.68 18.83
N PHE A 172 -4.31 -14.35 19.74
CA PHE A 172 -5.57 -15.04 19.44
C PHE A 172 -6.81 -14.23 19.86
N GLY A 173 -6.66 -12.92 20.11
CA GLY A 173 -7.77 -12.04 20.50
C GLY A 173 -8.90 -11.98 19.46
N TRP A 174 -8.59 -12.23 18.18
CA TRP A 174 -9.58 -12.38 17.12
C TRP A 174 -10.56 -13.56 17.35
N SER A 175 -10.20 -14.52 18.21
CA SER A 175 -11.03 -15.66 18.60
C SER A 175 -11.78 -15.44 19.92
N ASP A 176 -11.78 -14.21 20.46
CA ASP A 176 -12.61 -13.85 21.60
C ASP A 176 -14.10 -14.12 21.31
N PRO A 177 -14.83 -14.81 22.20
CA PRO A 177 -16.22 -15.20 21.95
C PRO A 177 -17.16 -14.02 21.64
N ASN A 178 -16.88 -12.81 22.12
CA ASN A 178 -17.72 -11.65 21.88
C ASN A 178 -17.53 -11.08 20.47
N TRP A 179 -16.35 -11.28 19.89
CA TRP A 179 -15.95 -10.66 18.62
C TRP A 179 -15.72 -11.67 17.49
N ILE A 180 -15.66 -12.97 17.77
CA ILE A 180 -15.26 -13.99 16.80
C ILE A 180 -16.08 -13.95 15.52
N LEU A 181 -17.41 -13.71 15.60
CA LEU A 181 -18.25 -13.60 14.41
C LEU A 181 -17.90 -12.37 13.57
N LEU A 182 -17.72 -11.20 14.19
CA LEU A 182 -17.31 -9.99 13.50
C LEU A 182 -15.91 -10.15 12.88
N SER A 183 -14.96 -10.62 13.67
CA SER A 183 -13.57 -10.80 13.27
C SER A 183 -13.41 -11.80 12.13
N THR A 184 -14.10 -12.96 12.19
CA THR A 184 -13.89 -14.06 11.23
C THR A 184 -14.83 -14.04 10.03
N LEU A 185 -16.05 -13.52 10.15
CA LEU A 185 -17.04 -13.52 9.06
C LEU A 185 -17.11 -12.19 8.31
N ILE A 186 -16.68 -11.09 8.93
CA ILE A 186 -16.78 -9.76 8.33
C ILE A 186 -15.38 -9.19 8.10
N ILE A 187 -14.59 -8.99 9.15
CA ILE A 187 -13.30 -8.30 9.04
C ILE A 187 -12.29 -9.13 8.24
N ALA A 188 -12.06 -10.39 8.61
CA ALA A 188 -11.06 -11.21 7.93
C ALA A 188 -11.37 -11.46 6.44
N PRO A 189 -12.62 -11.79 6.03
CA PRO A 189 -12.93 -12.00 4.62
C PRO A 189 -12.94 -10.69 3.82
N ILE A 190 -13.49 -9.60 4.37
CA ILE A 190 -13.62 -8.34 3.63
C ILE A 190 -12.30 -7.56 3.62
N CYS A 191 -11.73 -7.26 4.78
CA CYS A 191 -10.52 -6.44 4.86
C CYS A 191 -9.26 -7.26 4.54
N GLY A 192 -9.21 -8.52 4.97
CA GLY A 192 -8.08 -9.41 4.72
C GLY A 192 -8.10 -10.02 3.32
N VAL A 193 -9.03 -10.94 3.07
CA VAL A 193 -9.05 -11.73 1.83
C VAL A 193 -9.46 -10.87 0.62
N LEU A 194 -10.55 -10.12 0.71
CA LEU A 194 -11.01 -9.29 -0.41
C LEU A 194 -10.18 -8.01 -0.53
N GLY A 195 -9.72 -7.40 0.55
CA GLY A 195 -8.79 -6.27 0.48
C GLY A 195 -7.45 -6.73 -0.09
N VAL A 196 -6.59 -7.25 0.78
CA VAL A 196 -5.20 -7.62 0.43
C VAL A 196 -5.14 -8.66 -0.69
N GLY A 197 -6.01 -9.68 -0.66
CA GLY A 197 -6.01 -10.74 -1.66
C GLY A 197 -6.38 -10.21 -3.05
N CYS A 198 -7.44 -9.40 -3.21
CA CYS A 198 -7.78 -8.85 -4.53
C CYS A 198 -6.64 -8.04 -5.13
N TYR A 199 -5.87 -7.30 -4.33
CA TYR A 199 -4.73 -6.56 -4.85
C TYR A 199 -3.65 -7.49 -5.40
N VAL A 200 -3.33 -8.56 -4.68
CA VAL A 200 -2.38 -9.58 -5.18
C VAL A 200 -2.93 -10.24 -6.45
N PHE A 201 -4.23 -10.56 -6.52
CA PHE A 201 -4.83 -11.12 -7.72
C PHE A 201 -4.85 -10.15 -8.91
N LEU A 202 -5.09 -8.86 -8.68
CA LEU A 202 -5.10 -7.84 -9.74
C LEU A 202 -3.72 -7.71 -10.41
N LEU A 203 -2.63 -8.05 -9.72
CA LEU A 203 -1.28 -8.06 -10.30
C LEU A 203 -1.07 -9.16 -11.36
N ASP A 204 -1.94 -10.17 -11.44
CA ASP A 204 -1.94 -11.13 -12.56
C ASP A 204 -2.34 -10.43 -13.87
N PHE A 205 -3.24 -9.45 -13.77
CA PHE A 205 -3.90 -8.83 -14.92
C PHE A 205 -3.36 -7.45 -15.24
N PHE A 206 -2.93 -6.72 -14.21
CA PHE A 206 -2.54 -5.33 -14.31
C PHE A 206 -1.15 -5.11 -13.71
N PRO A 207 -0.33 -4.25 -14.33
CA PRO A 207 0.94 -3.85 -13.73
C PRO A 207 0.73 -3.06 -12.43
N PRO A 208 1.70 -3.08 -11.50
CA PRO A 208 1.58 -2.44 -10.17
C PRO A 208 1.10 -0.99 -10.19
N HIS A 209 1.50 -0.20 -11.19
CA HIS A 209 1.11 1.21 -11.29
C HIS A 209 -0.38 1.41 -11.58
N ILE A 210 -1.01 0.51 -12.34
CA ILE A 210 -2.47 0.55 -12.57
C ILE A 210 -3.20 0.14 -11.30
N VAL A 211 -2.72 -0.90 -10.62
CA VAL A 211 -3.30 -1.36 -9.35
C VAL A 211 -3.22 -0.24 -8.30
N ASN A 212 -2.07 0.42 -8.15
CA ASN A 212 -1.88 1.62 -7.31
C ASN A 212 -2.85 2.76 -7.67
N GLY A 213 -3.17 2.94 -8.95
CA GLY A 213 -4.12 3.94 -9.41
C GLY A 213 -5.57 3.72 -8.97
N ILE A 214 -5.98 2.48 -8.76
CA ILE A 214 -7.36 2.17 -8.34
C ILE A 214 -7.59 2.60 -6.88
N PHE A 215 -6.54 2.58 -6.06
CA PHE A 215 -6.58 3.01 -4.65
C PHE A 215 -6.77 4.52 -4.45
N LEU A 216 -6.79 5.31 -5.52
CA LEU A 216 -6.99 6.75 -5.42
C LEU A 216 -8.42 7.13 -5.02
N LEU A 217 -9.38 6.21 -5.17
CA LEU A 217 -10.75 6.40 -4.69
C LEU A 217 -10.90 6.11 -3.19
N GLU A 218 -9.95 5.39 -2.61
CA GLU A 218 -9.99 4.93 -1.23
C GLU A 218 -9.95 6.06 -0.18
N PRO A 219 -9.22 7.17 -0.36
CA PRO A 219 -9.23 8.29 0.59
C PRO A 219 -10.62 8.90 0.81
N PHE A 220 -11.46 8.98 -0.23
CA PHE A 220 -12.82 9.51 -0.10
C PHE A 220 -13.71 8.60 0.73
N VAL A 221 -13.66 7.30 0.45
CA VAL A 221 -14.41 6.29 1.20
C VAL A 221 -13.90 6.20 2.64
N GLY A 222 -12.58 6.24 2.81
CA GLY A 222 -11.91 6.23 4.09
C GLY A 222 -12.32 7.40 4.99
N GLN A 223 -12.33 8.63 4.45
CA GLN A 223 -12.76 9.80 5.19
C GLN A 223 -14.23 9.71 5.59
N LEU A 224 -15.10 9.28 4.68
CA LEU A 224 -16.53 9.11 4.99
C LEU A 224 -16.72 8.10 6.13
N ILE A 225 -16.04 6.97 6.07
CA ILE A 225 -16.07 5.96 7.14
C ILE A 225 -15.51 6.53 8.44
N GLY A 226 -14.37 7.24 8.41
CA GLY A 226 -13.74 7.86 9.57
C GLY A 226 -14.67 8.83 10.28
N THR A 227 -15.36 9.70 9.53
CA THR A 227 -16.33 10.64 10.08
C THR A 227 -17.59 9.92 10.59
N LEU A 228 -18.13 8.93 9.87
CA LEU A 228 -19.31 8.17 10.31
C LEU A 228 -19.06 7.35 11.58
N LEU A 229 -17.83 6.86 11.77
CA LEU A 229 -17.41 6.15 12.98
C LEU A 229 -17.02 7.10 14.12
N GLY A 230 -17.13 8.42 13.93
CA GLY A 230 -16.76 9.41 14.92
C GLY A 230 -15.26 9.46 15.23
N GLN A 231 -14.41 8.94 14.34
CA GLN A 231 -12.95 8.97 14.47
C GLN A 231 -12.39 10.34 14.03
N ASP A 232 -12.98 10.92 12.98
CA ASP A 232 -12.55 12.17 12.38
C ASP A 232 -13.71 13.19 12.34
N GLY A 233 -13.39 14.48 12.36
CA GLY A 233 -14.35 15.53 12.04
C GLY A 233 -14.84 15.44 10.59
N TRP A 234 -15.84 16.25 10.24
CA TRP A 234 -16.22 16.42 8.84
C TRP A 234 -15.06 17.07 8.07
N PRO A 235 -14.66 16.49 6.93
CA PRO A 235 -13.60 17.09 6.10
C PRO A 235 -14.02 18.48 5.61
N THR A 236 -13.06 19.39 5.53
CA THR A 236 -13.29 20.73 5.01
C THR A 236 -13.16 20.75 3.49
N VAL A 237 -13.47 21.90 2.89
CA VAL A 237 -13.32 22.10 1.44
C VAL A 237 -11.88 21.84 0.98
N PHE A 238 -10.88 22.14 1.81
CA PHE A 238 -9.47 21.91 1.47
C PHE A 238 -9.12 20.43 1.41
N THR A 239 -9.66 19.60 2.32
CA THR A 239 -9.48 18.14 2.25
C THR A 239 -10.02 17.59 0.92
N TYR A 240 -11.23 18.01 0.52
CA TYR A 240 -11.86 17.55 -0.70
C TYR A 240 -11.11 17.99 -1.96
N ILE A 241 -10.71 19.26 -2.02
CA ILE A 241 -9.93 19.80 -3.15
C ILE A 241 -8.59 19.07 -3.25
N GLY A 242 -7.88 18.92 -2.12
CA GLY A 242 -6.58 18.26 -2.11
C GLY A 242 -6.68 16.79 -2.54
N ALA A 243 -7.62 16.03 -1.97
CA ALA A 243 -7.85 14.64 -2.37
C ALA A 243 -8.22 14.50 -3.85
N LEU A 244 -9.05 15.40 -4.38
CA LEU A 244 -9.42 15.42 -5.80
C LEU A 244 -8.21 15.72 -6.70
N LEU A 245 -7.42 16.73 -6.36
CA LEU A 245 -6.20 17.08 -7.10
C LEU A 245 -5.19 15.93 -7.08
N VAL A 246 -4.95 15.29 -5.92
CA VAL A 246 -4.07 14.12 -5.82
C VAL A 246 -4.56 12.99 -6.72
N THR A 247 -5.86 12.70 -6.69
CA THR A 247 -6.48 11.65 -7.53
C THR A 247 -6.31 11.95 -9.03
N ILE A 248 -6.63 13.17 -9.47
CA ILE A 248 -6.51 13.58 -10.87
C ILE A 248 -5.04 13.54 -11.31
N GLY A 249 -4.14 14.08 -10.48
CA GLY A 249 -2.71 14.12 -10.75
C GLY A 249 -2.13 12.73 -10.92
N LEU A 250 -2.47 11.79 -10.02
CA LEU A 250 -2.06 10.38 -10.15
C LEU A 250 -2.68 9.70 -11.38
N GLY A 251 -3.89 10.08 -11.80
CA GLY A 251 -4.44 9.66 -13.09
C GLY A 251 -3.60 10.10 -14.29
N PHE A 252 -3.13 11.36 -14.30
CA PHE A 252 -2.23 11.88 -15.34
C PHE A 252 -0.88 11.16 -15.33
N THR A 253 -0.33 10.86 -14.16
CA THR A 253 0.96 10.16 -14.08
C THR A 253 0.86 8.74 -14.63
N ILE A 254 -0.21 8.02 -14.31
CA ILE A 254 -0.47 6.68 -14.86
C ILE A 254 -0.62 6.72 -16.38
N MET A 255 -1.39 7.68 -16.91
CA MET A 255 -1.56 7.84 -18.35
C MET A 255 -0.23 8.16 -19.05
N GLY A 256 0.60 8.99 -18.43
CA GLY A 256 1.93 9.29 -18.95
C GLY A 256 2.83 8.07 -18.98
N ASN A 257 2.84 7.27 -17.90
CA ASN A 257 3.62 6.04 -17.82
C ASN A 257 3.24 5.02 -18.90
N ALA A 258 1.93 4.82 -19.10
CA ALA A 258 1.42 3.95 -20.15
C ALA A 258 1.90 4.38 -21.54
N LYS A 259 1.83 5.68 -21.85
CA LYS A 259 2.26 6.23 -23.14
C LYS A 259 3.78 6.16 -23.37
N THR A 260 4.59 6.22 -22.32
CA THR A 260 6.04 6.03 -22.44
C THR A 260 6.36 4.58 -22.80
N LYS A 261 5.71 3.61 -22.14
CA LYS A 261 5.88 2.18 -22.44
C LYS A 261 5.40 1.79 -23.83
N ASP A 262 4.33 2.40 -24.33
CA ASP A 262 3.83 2.16 -25.69
C ASP A 262 4.77 2.72 -26.76
N LYS A 263 5.47 3.83 -26.49
CA LYS A 263 6.42 4.46 -27.44
C LYS A 263 7.76 3.74 -27.52
N GLU A 264 8.18 3.08 -26.44
CA GLU A 264 9.44 2.32 -26.42
C GLU A 264 9.30 0.94 -27.07
N GLY A 265 8.10 0.55 -27.56
CA GLY A 265 7.90 -0.68 -28.31
C GLY A 265 8.55 -1.88 -27.63
N VAL A 266 8.28 -2.07 -26.32
CA VAL A 266 9.02 -2.94 -25.39
C VAL A 266 9.57 -4.20 -26.08
N PRO A 267 10.86 -4.22 -26.48
CA PRO A 267 11.56 -5.47 -26.69
C PRO A 267 11.60 -6.15 -25.32
N LYS A 268 11.33 -7.45 -25.28
CA LYS A 268 11.39 -8.29 -24.06
C LYS A 268 12.65 -8.03 -23.21
N GLU A 269 13.73 -7.54 -23.83
CA GLU A 269 15.01 -7.20 -23.22
C GLU A 269 14.96 -6.07 -22.18
N ILE A 270 14.03 -5.11 -22.20
CA ILE A 270 13.99 -4.02 -21.18
C ILE A 270 13.36 -4.51 -19.87
N LEU A 271 12.36 -5.40 -19.94
CA LEU A 271 11.85 -6.11 -18.75
C LEU A 271 12.91 -7.03 -18.15
N ASP A 272 13.74 -7.64 -19.00
CA ASP A 272 14.85 -8.49 -18.56
C ASP A 272 16.03 -7.67 -18.01
N ILE A 273 16.23 -6.41 -18.43
CA ILE A 273 17.26 -5.51 -17.85
C ILE A 273 16.83 -4.95 -16.48
N GLU A 274 15.55 -4.60 -16.28
CA GLU A 274 15.04 -4.21 -14.95
C GLU A 274 15.07 -5.37 -13.93
N LEU A 275 14.98 -6.62 -14.42
CA LEU A 275 15.10 -7.83 -13.60
C LEU A 275 16.56 -8.29 -13.42
N SER A 276 17.40 -8.20 -14.46
CA SER A 276 18.80 -8.62 -14.47
C SER A 276 19.76 -7.65 -13.78
N GLN A 277 19.45 -6.36 -13.67
CA GLN A 277 20.32 -5.40 -12.98
C GLN A 277 19.98 -5.21 -11.50
N SER A 278 18.82 -5.72 -11.06
CA SER A 278 18.47 -5.80 -9.63
C SER A 278 19.04 -7.02 -8.89
N SER A 279 19.78 -7.90 -9.58
CA SER A 279 20.58 -8.97 -8.95
C SER A 279 21.96 -8.49 -8.49
N LEU A 280 22.25 -7.19 -8.59
CA LEU A 280 23.48 -6.54 -8.13
C LEU A 280 23.25 -5.57 -6.95
N LEU A 281 22.08 -5.60 -6.32
CA LEU A 281 21.79 -4.94 -5.03
C LEU A 281 21.27 -5.96 -4.03
#